data_AF-A0A382EQ08-F1
#
_entry.id   AF-A0A382EQ08-F1
#
_cell.length_a   1.000
_cell.length_b   1.000
_cell.length_c   1.000
_cell.angle_alpha   90.00
_cell.angle_beta   90.00
_cell.angle_gamma   90.00
#
_symmetry.space_group_name_H-M   'P 1'
#
loop_
_entity.id
_entity.type
_entity.pdbx_description
1 polymer ?
#
loop_
_entity_poly.entity_id
_entity_poly.type
_entity_poly.pdbx_seq_one_letter_code
_entity_poly.pdbx_strand_id
1 'polypeptide(L)'
;MGNPKLSHSAPWTFVSIPDFLNFDIEYPQKGWEDALGFIVGSMKKEDPAFAMVAGDLVMGHWGTKKEEIDRWAGKYYPGWVQRFKDHDLKVYAALGDHEVADNPWRGAVAAAVPFYKDAFRRHLKMPLNGPDHMKGTAFYWLHKNALFVSVDVFEKGKSKQGE
;
A
#
# COMPACT_ATOMS: atom_id res chain seq x y z
N MET A 1 -44.84 22.10 -11.89
CA MET A 1 -43.95 20.93 -11.82
C MET A 1 -42.66 21.38 -11.17
N GLY A 2 -42.37 20.92 -9.96
CA GLY A 2 -41.18 21.35 -9.21
C GLY A 2 -39.92 20.72 -9.79
N ASN A 3 -38.93 21.56 -10.09
CA ASN A 3 -37.60 21.13 -10.52
C ASN A 3 -37.00 20.22 -9.42
N PRO A 4 -36.55 18.99 -9.69
CA PRO A 4 -35.94 18.17 -8.66
C PRO A 4 -34.68 18.88 -8.20
N LYS A 5 -34.65 19.31 -6.93
CA LYS A 5 -33.41 19.74 -6.29
C LYS A 5 -32.44 18.57 -6.40
N LEU A 6 -31.40 18.73 -7.21
CA LEU A 6 -30.23 17.87 -7.18
C LEU A 6 -29.75 17.88 -5.73
N SER A 7 -29.97 16.79 -4.99
CA SER A 7 -29.43 16.66 -3.65
C SER A 7 -27.93 16.47 -3.83
N HIS A 8 -27.15 17.52 -3.57
CA HIS A 8 -25.71 17.38 -3.50
C HIS A 8 -25.38 16.33 -2.44
N SER A 9 -24.61 15.31 -2.83
CA SER A 9 -24.16 14.29 -1.89
C SER A 9 -23.40 14.96 -0.74
N ALA A 10 -23.68 14.55 0.50
CA ALA A 10 -22.95 15.06 1.65
C ALA A 10 -21.43 14.92 1.44
N PRO A 11 -20.63 15.94 1.84
CA PRO A 11 -19.18 15.87 1.74
C PRO A 11 -18.66 14.67 2.52
N TRP A 12 -17.49 14.19 2.12
CA TRP A 12 -16.80 13.06 2.75
C TRP A 12 -15.30 13.26 2.63
N THR A 13 -14.56 12.61 3.52
CA THR A 13 -13.11 12.76 3.65
C THR A 13 -12.42 11.41 3.47
N PHE A 14 -11.16 11.47 3.07
CA PHE A 14 -10.21 10.35 3.07
C PHE A 14 -8.85 10.92 3.44
N VAL A 15 -7.93 10.06 3.91
CA VAL A 15 -6.56 10.48 4.23
C VAL A 15 -5.60 9.97 3.17
N SER A 16 -4.62 10.79 2.80
CA SER A 16 -3.47 10.40 1.97
C SER A 16 -2.19 10.58 2.78
N ILE A 17 -1.45 9.49 2.97
CA ILE A 17 -0.22 9.46 3.78
C ILE A 17 0.83 8.58 3.06
N PRO A 18 1.48 9.09 2.01
CA PRO A 18 2.56 8.38 1.32
C PRO A 18 3.71 8.07 2.29
N ASP A 19 4.48 7.02 2.01
CA ASP A 19 5.64 6.61 2.80
C ASP A 19 5.33 6.26 4.27
N PHE A 20 4.07 6.02 4.61
CA PHE A 20 3.71 5.53 5.94
C PHE A 20 4.03 4.04 6.07
N LEU A 21 5.29 3.74 6.16
CA LEU A 21 6.08 3.79 7.39
C LEU A 21 7.54 3.86 6.97
N ASN A 22 7.84 3.37 5.76
CA ASN A 22 9.13 3.37 5.10
C ASN A 22 10.22 2.79 6.02
N PHE A 23 9.87 1.79 6.83
CA PHE A 23 10.76 1.11 7.76
C PHE A 23 10.29 -0.33 8.00
N ASP A 24 11.26 -1.24 8.14
CA ASP A 24 11.05 -2.63 8.50
C ASP A 24 10.83 -2.77 10.02
N ILE A 25 9.58 -2.57 10.46
CA ILE A 25 9.21 -2.49 11.88
C ILE A 25 8.31 -3.67 12.27
N GLU A 26 8.70 -4.39 13.32
CA GLU A 26 7.87 -5.46 13.89
C GLU A 26 6.59 -4.91 14.51
N TYR A 27 5.56 -5.75 14.70
CA TYR A 27 4.35 -5.35 15.38
C TYR A 27 4.05 -6.30 16.55
N PRO A 28 4.02 -5.80 17.80
CA PRO A 28 4.45 -4.46 18.23
C PRO A 28 5.99 -4.34 18.26
N GLN A 29 6.52 -3.13 18.04
CA GLN A 29 7.92 -2.79 18.29
C GLN A 29 8.07 -1.85 19.49
N LYS A 30 8.92 -2.22 20.45
CA LYS A 30 9.12 -1.44 21.67
C LYS A 30 9.53 0.00 21.34
N GLY A 31 8.78 0.96 21.88
CA GLY A 31 9.02 2.40 21.71
C GLY A 31 8.41 3.02 20.44
N TRP A 32 7.73 2.24 19.60
CA TRP A 32 7.13 2.73 18.35
C TRP A 32 5.61 2.86 18.43
N GLU A 33 4.92 1.93 19.07
CA GLU A 33 3.45 1.86 18.99
C GLU A 33 2.72 3.08 19.58
N ASP A 34 3.29 3.78 20.56
CA ASP A 34 2.69 5.00 21.08
C ASP A 34 2.64 6.11 20.01
N ALA A 35 3.73 6.29 19.27
CA ALA A 35 3.81 7.28 18.20
C ALA A 35 2.97 6.88 16.98
N LEU A 36 3.08 5.60 16.56
CA LEU A 36 2.32 5.09 15.42
C LEU A 36 0.82 5.06 15.72
N GLY A 37 0.45 4.64 16.92
CA GLY A 37 -0.94 4.68 17.41
C GLY A 37 -1.48 6.10 17.54
N PHE A 38 -0.64 7.07 17.93
CA PHE A 38 -1.04 8.48 17.89
C PHE A 38 -1.34 8.96 16.47
N ILE A 39 -0.49 8.62 15.49
CA ILE A 39 -0.68 9.01 14.08
C ILE A 39 -1.95 8.36 13.51
N VAL A 40 -2.08 7.03 13.60
CA VAL A 40 -3.24 6.29 13.06
C VAL A 40 -4.53 6.66 13.80
N GLY A 41 -4.46 6.81 15.13
CA GLY A 41 -5.57 7.28 15.93
C GLY A 41 -6.01 8.71 15.59
N SER A 42 -5.08 9.61 15.27
CA SER A 42 -5.40 10.96 14.83
C SER A 42 -6.07 10.95 13.46
N MET A 43 -5.58 10.15 12.51
CA MET A 43 -6.27 9.95 11.22
C MET A 43 -7.70 9.45 11.41
N LYS A 44 -7.92 8.49 12.32
CA LYS A 44 -9.26 7.94 12.59
C LYS A 44 -10.21 8.98 13.20
N LYS A 45 -9.73 9.89 14.06
CA LYS A 45 -10.55 10.93 14.70
C LYS A 45 -11.18 11.93 13.71
N GLU A 46 -10.56 12.10 12.54
CA GLU A 46 -11.11 12.91 11.44
C GLU A 46 -12.26 12.19 10.69
N ASP A 47 -12.65 11.00 11.14
CA ASP A 47 -13.70 10.12 10.57
C ASP A 47 -13.61 9.94 9.03
N PRO A 48 -12.42 9.60 8.48
CA PRO A 48 -12.28 9.38 7.05
C PRO A 48 -12.95 8.07 6.62
N ALA A 49 -13.43 8.04 5.38
CA ALA A 49 -13.95 6.83 4.77
C ALA A 49 -12.88 5.71 4.66
N PHE A 50 -11.62 6.11 4.44
CA PHE A 50 -10.44 5.25 4.38
C PHE A 50 -9.16 6.10 4.38
N ALA A 51 -8.02 5.46 4.63
CA ALA A 51 -6.68 5.97 4.37
C ALA A 51 -6.11 5.38 3.06
N MET A 52 -5.25 6.15 2.41
CA MET A 52 -4.45 5.74 1.25
C MET A 52 -2.97 5.92 1.57
N VAL A 53 -2.18 4.88 1.29
CA VAL A 53 -0.72 4.90 1.39
C VAL A 53 -0.15 4.63 0.00
N ALA A 54 0.47 5.64 -0.59
CA ALA A 54 0.95 5.60 -1.97
C ALA A 54 2.39 5.07 -2.05
N GLY A 55 2.60 3.83 -1.61
CA GLY A 55 3.90 3.17 -1.64
C GLY A 55 4.78 3.40 -0.41
N ASP A 56 5.90 2.69 -0.40
CA ASP A 56 6.98 2.68 0.58
C ASP A 56 6.50 2.41 2.00
N LEU A 57 5.86 1.25 2.15
CA LEU A 57 5.32 0.76 3.41
C LEU A 57 6.43 0.27 4.34
N VAL A 58 7.46 -0.31 3.74
CA VAL A 58 8.60 -0.99 4.39
C VAL A 58 9.92 -0.47 3.81
N MET A 59 11.07 -0.96 4.28
CA MET A 59 12.36 -0.65 3.66
C MET A 59 12.68 -1.58 2.48
N GLY A 60 12.20 -2.83 2.51
CA GLY A 60 12.17 -3.66 1.31
C GLY A 60 13.52 -4.18 0.78
N HIS A 61 14.65 -3.84 1.40
CA HIS A 61 15.99 -4.34 1.02
C HIS A 61 16.26 -5.78 1.53
N TRP A 62 15.41 -6.73 1.11
CA TRP A 62 15.35 -8.09 1.65
C TRP A 62 16.18 -9.14 0.90
N GLY A 63 16.89 -8.74 -0.15
CA GLY A 63 17.65 -9.63 -1.01
C GLY A 63 16.92 -9.93 -2.32
N THR A 64 17.37 -10.97 -3.03
CA THR A 64 16.83 -11.31 -4.37
C THR A 64 16.27 -12.72 -4.46
N LYS A 65 16.41 -13.51 -3.39
CA LYS A 65 15.88 -14.87 -3.32
C LYS A 65 14.47 -14.85 -2.78
N LYS A 66 13.58 -15.63 -3.42
CA LYS A 66 12.17 -15.72 -3.04
C LYS A 66 11.99 -16.07 -1.56
N GLU A 67 12.79 -16.98 -1.04
CA GLU A 67 12.69 -17.45 0.35
C GLU A 67 13.03 -16.34 1.36
N GLU A 68 13.99 -15.47 1.03
CA GLU A 68 14.37 -14.33 1.87
C GLU A 68 13.27 -13.26 1.85
N ILE A 69 12.76 -12.93 0.66
CA ILE A 69 11.67 -11.99 0.45
C ILE A 69 10.42 -12.46 1.20
N ASP A 70 10.04 -13.73 1.06
CA ASP A 70 8.87 -14.30 1.73
C ASP A 70 9.00 -14.27 3.26
N ARG A 71 10.19 -14.56 3.79
CA ARG A 71 10.47 -14.50 5.23
C ARG A 71 10.25 -13.11 5.78
N TRP A 72 10.79 -12.08 5.11
CA TRP A 72 10.72 -10.70 5.59
C TRP A 72 9.34 -10.08 5.35
N ALA A 73 8.73 -10.32 4.18
CA ALA A 73 7.35 -9.92 3.90
C ALA A 73 6.36 -10.53 4.90
N GLY A 74 6.54 -11.81 5.24
CA GLY A 74 5.75 -12.50 6.26
C GLY A 74 5.95 -11.96 7.67
N LYS A 75 7.08 -11.31 7.94
CA LYS A 75 7.38 -10.67 9.22
C LYS A 75 6.78 -9.26 9.32
N TYR A 76 6.92 -8.44 8.28
CA TYR A 76 6.64 -7.01 8.37
C TYR A 76 5.24 -6.59 7.90
N TYR A 77 4.73 -7.13 6.78
CA TYR A 77 3.44 -6.70 6.26
C TYR A 77 2.24 -7.01 7.17
N PRO A 78 2.15 -8.18 7.86
CA PRO A 78 1.04 -8.44 8.77
C PRO A 78 0.93 -7.37 9.87
N GLY A 79 2.06 -6.99 10.44
CA GLY A 79 2.14 -5.95 11.46
C GLY A 79 1.77 -4.56 10.94
N TRP A 80 2.25 -4.23 9.74
CA TRP A 80 1.87 -2.99 9.05
C TRP A 80 0.35 -2.86 8.87
N VAL A 81 -0.31 -3.92 8.39
CA VAL A 81 -1.78 -3.95 8.23
C VAL A 81 -2.49 -3.92 9.58
N GLN A 82 -1.95 -4.58 10.60
CA GLN A 82 -2.57 -4.68 11.91
C GLN A 82 -2.71 -3.30 12.59
N ARG A 83 -1.76 -2.39 12.39
CA ARG A 83 -1.83 -1.01 12.90
C ARG A 83 -3.07 -0.26 12.42
N PHE A 84 -3.50 -0.44 11.18
CA PHE A 84 -4.74 0.16 10.68
C PHE A 84 -5.99 -0.55 11.23
N LYS A 85 -5.94 -1.88 11.35
CA LYS A 85 -7.04 -2.69 11.90
C LYS A 85 -7.35 -2.36 13.34
N ASP A 86 -6.33 -2.20 14.18
CA ASP A 86 -6.50 -1.91 15.61
C ASP A 86 -7.09 -0.52 15.87
N HIS A 87 -7.17 0.32 14.83
CA HIS A 87 -7.80 1.64 14.85
C HIS A 87 -9.10 1.70 14.01
N ASP A 88 -9.64 0.55 13.58
CA ASP A 88 -10.85 0.48 12.74
C ASP A 88 -10.79 1.42 11.51
N LEU A 89 -9.60 1.53 10.91
CA LEU A 89 -9.33 2.39 9.76
C LEU A 89 -9.05 1.52 8.54
N LYS A 90 -9.93 1.58 7.55
CA LYS A 90 -9.70 0.92 6.27
C LYS A 90 -8.53 1.60 5.54
N VAL A 91 -7.61 0.80 4.98
CA VAL A 91 -6.47 1.30 4.22
C VAL A 91 -6.40 0.68 2.82
N TYR A 92 -6.03 1.49 1.84
CA TYR A 92 -5.61 1.06 0.51
C TYR A 92 -4.14 1.41 0.30
N ALA A 93 -3.33 0.42 -0.08
CA ALA A 93 -1.91 0.58 -0.33
C ALA A 93 -1.59 0.40 -1.81
N ALA A 94 -0.71 1.26 -2.34
CA ALA A 94 -0.07 1.09 -3.64
C ALA A 94 1.35 0.53 -3.46
N LEU A 95 1.98 0.11 -4.56
CA LEU A 95 3.41 -0.19 -4.58
C LEU A 95 4.22 1.10 -4.60
N GLY A 96 5.26 1.17 -3.77
CA GLY A 96 6.42 2.04 -3.96
C GLY A 96 7.63 1.23 -4.44
N ASP A 97 8.78 1.88 -4.60
CA ASP A 97 10.00 1.20 -5.06
C ASP A 97 10.56 0.27 -3.98
N HIS A 98 10.33 0.57 -2.71
CA HIS A 98 10.68 -0.31 -1.60
C HIS A 98 9.88 -1.61 -1.63
N GLU A 99 8.65 -1.61 -2.15
CA GLU A 99 7.89 -2.85 -2.36
C GLU A 99 8.41 -3.71 -3.52
N VAL A 100 9.43 -3.25 -4.26
CA VAL A 100 10.08 -3.97 -5.35
C VAL A 100 11.62 -3.97 -5.24
N ALA A 101 12.13 -4.04 -4.00
CA ALA A 101 13.56 -4.14 -3.65
C ALA A 101 14.39 -2.84 -3.75
N ASP A 102 13.75 -1.71 -4.05
CA ASP A 102 14.38 -0.41 -4.30
C ASP A 102 15.26 -0.38 -5.58
N ASN A 103 15.56 0.82 -6.07
CA ASN A 103 16.35 1.03 -7.28
C ASN A 103 17.87 1.00 -6.98
N PRO A 104 18.72 0.66 -7.96
CA PRO A 104 18.41 0.32 -9.34
C PRO A 104 18.06 -1.17 -9.57
N TRP A 105 17.06 -1.42 -10.43
CA TRP A 105 16.64 -2.77 -10.82
C TRP A 105 17.51 -3.32 -11.97
N ARG A 106 18.64 -3.95 -11.61
CA ARG A 106 19.56 -4.62 -12.57
C ARG A 106 19.78 -6.08 -12.19
N GLY A 107 20.03 -6.92 -13.20
CA GLY A 107 20.39 -8.33 -12.98
C GLY A 107 19.45 -9.05 -12.00
N ALA A 108 20.00 -9.53 -10.89
CA ALA A 108 19.26 -10.28 -9.89
C ALA A 108 18.14 -9.47 -9.19
N VAL A 109 18.30 -8.15 -9.04
CA VAL A 109 17.28 -7.28 -8.42
C VAL A 109 16.07 -7.18 -9.35
N ALA A 110 16.29 -6.91 -10.64
CA ALA A 110 15.24 -6.89 -11.65
C ALA A 110 14.50 -8.24 -11.74
N ALA A 111 15.25 -9.35 -11.68
CA ALA A 111 14.68 -10.70 -11.68
C ALA A 111 13.83 -11.01 -10.43
N ALA A 112 14.07 -10.31 -9.31
CA ALA A 112 13.36 -10.51 -8.05
C ALA A 112 12.05 -9.73 -7.94
N VAL A 113 11.84 -8.67 -8.73
CA VAL A 113 10.63 -7.82 -8.70
C VAL A 113 9.32 -8.63 -8.69
N PRO A 114 9.14 -9.69 -9.51
CA PRO A 114 7.92 -10.50 -9.45
C PRO A 114 7.68 -11.19 -8.10
N PHE A 115 8.73 -11.60 -7.39
CA PHE A 115 8.61 -12.23 -6.06
C PHE A 115 8.15 -11.22 -5.01
N TYR A 116 8.68 -10.01 -5.07
CA TYR A 116 8.27 -8.89 -4.24
C TYR A 116 6.79 -8.53 -4.45
N LYS A 117 6.36 -8.38 -5.71
CA LYS A 117 4.96 -8.10 -6.05
C LYS A 117 4.00 -9.21 -5.58
N ASP A 118 4.40 -10.48 -5.69
CA ASP A 118 3.64 -11.60 -5.16
C ASP A 118 3.51 -11.54 -3.63
N ALA A 119 4.60 -11.22 -2.93
CA ALA A 119 4.60 -11.05 -1.48
C ALA A 119 3.67 -9.91 -1.04
N PHE A 120 3.78 -8.74 -1.67
CA PHE A 120 2.87 -7.62 -1.45
C PHE A 120 1.41 -8.06 -1.62
N ARG A 121 1.07 -8.65 -2.76
CA ARG A 121 -0.30 -9.10 -3.07
C ARG A 121 -0.85 -10.05 -2.00
N ARG A 122 -0.07 -11.04 -1.57
CA ARG A 122 -0.50 -12.06 -0.58
C ARG A 122 -0.78 -11.46 0.79
N HIS A 123 0.03 -10.49 1.22
CA HIS A 123 -0.05 -9.94 2.58
C HIS A 123 -1.01 -8.74 2.67
N LEU A 124 -0.98 -7.83 1.70
CA LEU A 124 -1.82 -6.62 1.72
C LEU A 124 -3.25 -6.92 1.25
N LYS A 125 -3.44 -7.93 0.39
CA LYS A 125 -4.77 -8.37 -0.09
C LYS A 125 -5.60 -7.21 -0.68
N MET A 126 -4.93 -6.33 -1.42
CA MET A 126 -5.60 -5.28 -2.20
C MET A 126 -6.55 -5.90 -3.25
N PRO A 127 -7.55 -5.13 -3.74
CA PRO A 127 -8.50 -5.64 -4.73
C PRO A 127 -7.82 -6.25 -5.96
N LEU A 128 -8.45 -7.28 -6.52
CA LEU A 128 -7.93 -8.05 -7.67
C LEU A 128 -8.60 -7.68 -8.99
N ASN A 129 -9.18 -6.48 -9.08
CA ASN A 129 -9.96 -6.00 -10.23
C ASN A 129 -9.15 -5.20 -11.27
N GLY A 130 -7.82 -5.20 -11.18
CA GLY A 130 -6.94 -4.63 -12.19
C GLY A 130 -6.63 -5.57 -13.37
N PRO A 131 -5.67 -5.17 -14.24
CA PRO A 131 -5.17 -5.99 -15.35
C PRO A 131 -4.68 -7.36 -14.88
N ASP A 132 -4.81 -8.39 -15.74
CA ASP A 132 -4.51 -9.79 -15.37
C ASP A 132 -3.10 -10.01 -14.80
N HIS A 133 -2.09 -9.32 -15.33
CA HIS A 133 -0.70 -9.43 -14.88
C HIS A 133 -0.36 -8.54 -13.67
N MET A 134 -1.30 -7.73 -13.17
CA MET A 134 -1.12 -6.77 -12.07
C MET A 134 -2.18 -6.91 -10.97
N LYS A 135 -2.88 -8.05 -10.89
CA LYS A 135 -3.94 -8.25 -9.90
C LYS A 135 -3.39 -8.12 -8.48
N GLY A 136 -3.92 -7.15 -7.74
CA GLY A 136 -3.51 -6.85 -6.36
C GLY A 136 -2.31 -5.92 -6.25
N THR A 137 -1.75 -5.44 -7.36
CA THR A 137 -0.74 -4.37 -7.40
C THR A 137 -1.25 -3.13 -8.14
N ALA A 138 -2.09 -3.31 -9.15
CA ALA A 138 -2.93 -2.27 -9.75
C ALA A 138 -4.40 -2.64 -9.58
N PHE A 139 -5.23 -1.67 -9.18
CA PHE A 139 -6.64 -1.91 -8.86
C PHE A 139 -7.42 -0.60 -8.77
N TYR A 140 -8.75 -0.71 -8.64
CA TYR A 140 -9.60 0.46 -8.46
C TYR A 140 -10.72 0.21 -7.45
N TRP A 141 -11.30 1.28 -6.92
CA TRP A 141 -12.53 1.22 -6.13
C TRP A 141 -13.35 2.48 -6.32
N LEU A 142 -14.68 2.33 -6.25
CA LEU A 142 -15.61 3.44 -6.24
C LEU A 142 -15.97 3.77 -4.79
N HIS A 143 -15.90 5.03 -4.42
CA HIS A 143 -16.47 5.52 -3.17
C HIS A 143 -17.38 6.71 -3.46
N LYS A 144 -18.69 6.54 -3.26
CA LYS A 144 -19.72 7.51 -3.60
C LYS A 144 -19.59 7.99 -5.05
N ASN A 145 -19.17 9.24 -5.23
CA ASN A 145 -19.05 9.93 -6.52
C ASN A 145 -17.59 10.01 -7.05
N ALA A 146 -16.64 9.31 -6.42
CA ALA A 146 -15.24 9.30 -6.83
C ALA A 146 -14.74 7.88 -7.14
N LEU A 147 -14.13 7.73 -8.32
CA LEU A 147 -13.36 6.55 -8.69
C LEU A 147 -11.89 6.77 -8.30
N PHE A 148 -11.36 5.84 -7.53
CA PHE A 148 -9.95 5.80 -7.16
C PHE A 148 -9.26 4.68 -7.93
N VAL A 149 -8.04 4.95 -8.39
CA VAL A 149 -7.23 4.00 -9.14
C VAL A 149 -5.85 3.97 -8.50
N SER A 150 -5.42 2.78 -8.09
CA SER A 150 -4.04 2.48 -7.73
C SER A 150 -3.35 1.87 -8.95
N VAL A 151 -2.18 2.41 -9.31
CA VAL A 151 -1.42 1.99 -10.48
C VAL A 151 -0.11 1.32 -10.04
N ASP A 152 0.26 0.27 -10.75
CA ASP A 152 1.57 -0.37 -10.62
C ASP A 152 2.46 0.20 -11.73
N VAL A 153 3.39 1.08 -11.36
CA VAL A 153 4.30 1.76 -12.30
C VAL A 153 5.56 0.95 -12.60
N PHE A 154 5.76 -0.19 -11.92
CA PHE A 154 6.99 -0.99 -12.00
C PHE A 154 6.87 -2.06 -13.09
N GLU A 155 6.85 -1.59 -14.34
CA GLU A 155 6.78 -2.45 -15.52
C GLU A 155 8.14 -2.80 -16.10
N LYS A 156 8.20 -3.93 -16.80
CA LYS A 156 9.43 -4.33 -17.50
C LYS A 156 9.76 -3.30 -18.57
N GLY A 157 10.96 -2.75 -18.53
CA GLY A 157 11.42 -1.76 -19.50
C GLY A 157 12.86 -1.35 -19.26
N LYS A 158 13.45 -0.67 -20.26
CA LYS A 158 14.81 -0.15 -20.16
C LYS A 158 14.78 1.33 -19.79
N SER A 159 15.43 1.69 -18.70
CA SER A 159 15.60 3.08 -18.27
C SER A 159 16.95 3.27 -17.58
N LYS A 160 17.19 4.45 -17.02
CA LYS A 160 18.34 4.67 -16.12
C LYS A 160 18.19 3.90 -14.82
N GLN A 161 16.96 3.63 -14.39
CA GLN A 161 16.64 2.97 -13.13
C GLN A 161 16.62 1.43 -13.22
N GLY A 162 16.43 0.85 -14.40
CA GLY A 162 16.39 -0.61 -14.55
C GLY A 162 16.37 -1.13 -15.99
N GLU A 163 16.33 -2.46 -16.13
CA GLU A 163 16.28 -3.21 -17.41
C GLU A 163 15.24 -4.32 -17.43
#